data_AF-A0A2P8GBZ1-F1
#
_entry.id   AF-A0A2P8GBZ1-F1
#
_cell.length_a   1.000
_cell.length_b   1.000
_cell.length_c   1.000
_cell.angle_alpha   90.00
_cell.angle_beta   90.00
_cell.angle_gamma   90.00
#
_symmetry.space_group_name_H-M   'P 1'
#
loop_
_entity.id
_entity.type
_entity.pdbx_description
1 polymer ?
#
loop_
_entity_poly.entity_id
_entity_poly.type
_entity_poly.pdbx_seq_one_letter_code
_entity_poly.pdbx_strand_id
1 'polypeptide(L)'
;MRIQPLIPDSLSPELRFVHDEIASLVSGSQGQVKMLDEQGALLGPFAPMLHYPQFGVPALSFLRTLDTHATLDPRVREVAILTVGGLYGAKFQLYAHEIMAGAFGLSPDIIASLAAGGMPNGLNAREAVAHTIANCLVKGRIVPESAYNHAVSLFGREGVAELYFLVGGYSLIAVILNGFDMPAPEKQL
;
A
#
# COMPACT_ATOMS: atom_id res chain seq x y z
N MET A 1 -6.43 -14.62 11.06
CA MET A 1 -5.95 -13.45 11.81
C MET A 1 -5.29 -13.86 13.12
N ARG A 2 -4.12 -13.28 13.42
CA ARG A 2 -3.29 -13.58 14.60
C ARG A 2 -3.25 -12.46 15.64
N ILE A 3 -3.86 -11.31 15.35
CA ILE A 3 -3.95 -10.17 16.25
C ILE A 3 -5.30 -9.49 16.12
N GLN A 4 -5.92 -9.09 17.22
CA GLN A 4 -7.24 -8.46 17.20
C GLN A 4 -7.11 -6.93 17.16
N PRO A 5 -7.95 -6.21 16.40
CA PRO A 5 -8.07 -4.76 16.52
C PRO A 5 -8.32 -4.33 17.98
N LEU A 6 -7.70 -3.22 18.39
CA LEU A 6 -7.88 -2.68 19.74
C LEU A 6 -9.01 -1.65 19.76
N ILE A 7 -9.96 -1.82 20.68
CA ILE A 7 -11.06 -0.89 20.85
C ILE A 7 -10.52 0.39 21.52
N PRO A 8 -10.76 1.59 20.95
CA PRO A 8 -10.14 2.83 21.42
C PRO A 8 -10.41 3.15 22.90
N ASP A 9 -11.58 2.79 23.41
CA ASP A 9 -11.99 3.07 24.79
C ASP A 9 -11.33 2.16 25.82
N SER A 10 -10.66 1.09 25.37
CA SER A 10 -9.88 0.20 26.23
C SER A 10 -8.38 0.53 26.28
N LEU A 11 -7.94 1.54 25.51
CA LEU A 11 -6.53 1.90 25.38
C LEU A 11 -6.04 2.73 26.56
N SER A 12 -4.74 2.62 26.88
CA SER A 12 -4.09 3.60 27.75
C SER A 12 -4.10 4.99 27.09
N PRO A 13 -3.98 6.10 27.85
CA PRO A 13 -3.97 7.44 27.28
C PRO A 13 -2.92 7.64 26.18
N GLU A 14 -1.73 7.09 26.36
CA GLU A 14 -0.63 7.19 25.39
C GLU A 14 -0.95 6.44 24.11
N LEU A 15 -1.51 5.24 24.22
CA LEU A 15 -1.87 4.43 23.06
C LEU A 15 -3.11 4.97 22.35
N ARG A 16 -4.04 5.58 23.11
CA ARG A 16 -5.19 6.30 22.58
C ARG A 16 -4.77 7.50 21.74
N PHE A 17 -3.78 8.26 22.18
CA PHE A 17 -3.23 9.36 21.39
C PHE A 17 -2.68 8.87 20.04
N VAL A 18 -1.90 7.78 20.04
CA VAL A 18 -1.39 7.17 18.80
C VAL A 18 -2.53 6.68 17.90
N HIS A 19 -3.52 6.03 18.49
CA HIS A 19 -4.72 5.60 17.77
C HIS A 19 -5.41 6.76 17.06
N ASP A 20 -5.69 7.85 17.77
CA ASP A 20 -6.46 8.98 17.25
C ASP A 20 -5.71 9.72 16.12
N GLU A 21 -4.39 9.83 16.23
CA GLU A 21 -3.54 10.35 15.14
C GLU A 21 -3.63 9.49 13.88
N ILE A 22 -3.55 8.16 14.01
CA ILE A 22 -3.69 7.25 12.85
C ILE A 22 -5.11 7.33 12.28
N ALA A 23 -6.13 7.31 13.12
CA ALA A 23 -7.53 7.40 12.71
C ALA A 23 -7.80 8.69 11.92
N SER A 24 -7.25 9.83 12.36
CA SER A 24 -7.34 11.11 11.66
C SER A 24 -6.72 11.04 10.25
N LEU A 25 -5.54 10.43 10.12
CA LEU A 25 -4.84 10.30 8.83
C LEU A 25 -5.61 9.43 7.82
N VAL A 26 -6.21 8.34 8.28
CA VAL A 26 -6.89 7.38 7.39
C VAL A 26 -8.32 7.82 7.03
N SER A 27 -8.97 8.58 7.91
CA SER A 27 -10.34 9.08 7.69
C SER A 27 -10.41 10.18 6.62
N GLY A 28 -9.33 10.95 6.43
CA GLY A 28 -9.29 12.07 5.48
C GLY A 28 -8.88 11.74 4.05
N SER A 29 -8.28 10.56 3.79
CA SER A 29 -7.58 10.27 2.53
C SER A 29 -8.21 9.18 1.66
N GLN A 30 -9.11 8.35 2.20
CA GLN A 30 -9.61 7.14 1.52
C GLN A 30 -11.08 6.85 1.82
N GLY A 31 -11.99 7.78 1.52
CA GLY A 31 -13.41 7.68 1.92
C GLY A 31 -14.18 6.44 1.47
N GLN A 32 -13.64 5.66 0.51
CA GLN A 32 -14.21 4.39 0.06
C GLN A 32 -13.60 3.15 0.73
N VAL A 33 -12.46 3.29 1.40
CA VAL A 33 -11.76 2.17 2.04
C VAL A 33 -12.09 2.14 3.52
N LYS A 34 -12.76 1.08 3.96
CA LYS A 34 -13.02 0.83 5.39
C LYS A 34 -11.71 0.55 6.15
N MET A 35 -11.25 1.54 6.92
CA MET A 35 -10.04 1.46 7.76
C MET A 35 -10.33 1.40 9.27
N LEU A 36 -11.58 1.62 9.66
CA LEU A 36 -12.09 1.54 11.03
C LEU A 36 -13.30 0.60 11.05
N ASP A 37 -13.50 -0.14 12.14
CA ASP A 37 -14.75 -0.83 12.40
C ASP A 37 -15.82 0.09 13.03
N GLU A 38 -16.97 -0.48 13.36
CA GLU A 38 -18.10 0.25 13.95
C GLU A 38 -17.81 0.76 15.37
N GLN A 39 -16.81 0.19 16.04
CA GLN A 39 -16.34 0.58 17.36
C GLN A 39 -15.15 1.54 17.28
N GLY A 40 -14.76 1.95 16.07
CA GLY A 40 -13.63 2.84 15.83
C GLY A 40 -12.28 2.16 15.96
N ALA A 41 -12.18 0.83 15.98
CA ALA A 41 -10.91 0.14 16.01
C ALA A 41 -10.24 0.15 14.63
N LEU A 42 -8.94 0.40 14.61
CA LEU A 42 -8.10 0.42 13.41
C LEU A 42 -7.99 -0.96 12.76
N LEU A 43 -8.17 -1.04 11.44
CA LEU A 43 -8.14 -2.27 10.64
C LEU A 43 -6.84 -2.43 9.84
N GLY A 44 -6.67 -3.59 9.20
CA GLY A 44 -5.59 -3.83 8.24
C GLY A 44 -4.20 -3.70 8.87
N PRO A 45 -3.27 -2.92 8.28
CA PRO A 45 -1.92 -2.80 8.83
C PRO A 45 -1.88 -1.99 10.13
N PHE A 46 -2.90 -1.17 10.40
CA PHE A 46 -2.91 -0.26 11.54
C PHE A 46 -3.12 -1.00 12.87
N ALA A 47 -3.91 -2.09 12.88
CA ALA A 47 -4.08 -2.93 14.06
C ALA A 47 -2.73 -3.46 14.61
N PRO A 48 -1.92 -4.22 13.86
CA PRO A 48 -0.63 -4.69 14.35
C PRO A 48 0.35 -3.55 14.66
N MET A 49 0.30 -2.45 13.91
CA MET A 49 1.14 -1.28 14.19
C MET A 49 0.80 -0.59 15.51
N LEU A 50 -0.48 -0.56 15.90
CA LEU A 50 -0.91 -0.05 17.19
C LEU A 50 -0.55 -1.00 18.34
N HIS A 51 -0.59 -2.31 18.13
CA HIS A 51 -0.12 -3.28 19.14
C HIS A 51 1.39 -3.17 19.40
N TYR A 52 2.16 -2.79 18.38
CA TYR A 52 3.61 -2.65 18.47
C TYR A 52 4.05 -1.24 18.05
N PRO A 53 3.68 -0.19 18.81
CA PRO A 53 3.83 1.20 18.41
C PRO A 53 5.29 1.62 18.20
N GLN A 54 6.24 0.96 18.89
CA GLN A 54 7.67 1.18 18.71
C GLN A 54 8.17 0.85 17.29
N PHE A 55 7.46 -0.01 16.56
CA PHE A 55 7.73 -0.32 15.15
C PHE A 55 6.71 0.33 14.22
N GLY A 56 5.44 0.36 14.65
CA GLY A 56 4.33 0.88 13.85
C GLY A 56 4.42 2.37 13.57
N VAL A 57 4.70 3.20 14.58
CA VAL A 57 4.74 4.65 14.42
C VAL A 57 5.82 5.09 13.42
N PRO A 58 7.08 4.61 13.50
CA PRO A 58 8.08 4.92 12.49
C PRO A 58 7.71 4.44 11.07
N ALA A 59 7.11 3.25 10.95
CA ALA A 59 6.67 2.72 9.65
C ALA A 59 5.57 3.58 9.01
N LEU A 60 4.59 4.03 9.80
CA LEU A 60 3.54 4.93 9.33
C LEU A 60 4.07 6.32 8.98
N SER A 61 5.04 6.83 9.75
CA SER A 61 5.72 8.08 9.42
C SER A 61 6.41 8.00 8.05
N PHE A 62 7.13 6.91 7.78
CA PHE A 62 7.75 6.66 6.48
C PHE A 62 6.72 6.62 5.33
N LEU A 63 5.60 5.91 5.51
CA LEU A 63 4.53 5.88 4.51
C LEU A 63 3.91 7.26 4.28
N ARG A 64 3.67 8.02 5.35
CA ARG A 64 3.15 9.39 5.26
C ARG A 64 4.11 10.31 4.49
N THR A 65 5.42 10.13 4.63
CA THR A 65 6.42 10.86 3.83
C THR A 65 6.26 10.55 2.35
N LEU A 66 6.00 9.29 1.97
CA LEU A 66 5.77 8.92 0.57
C LEU A 66 4.54 9.59 -0.03
N ASP A 67 3.48 9.80 0.74
CA ASP A 67 2.28 10.51 0.29
C ASP A 67 2.49 12.02 0.25
N THR A 68 3.07 12.60 1.31
CA THR A 68 3.32 14.06 1.42
C THR A 68 4.23 14.58 0.32
N HIS A 69 5.20 13.77 -0.10
CA HIS A 69 6.19 14.13 -1.12
C HIS A 69 5.98 13.42 -2.46
N ALA A 70 4.76 12.92 -2.72
CA ALA A 70 4.44 12.24 -3.96
C ALA A 70 4.68 13.14 -5.19
N THR A 71 5.45 12.66 -6.16
CA THR A 71 5.68 13.30 -7.46
C THR A 71 5.22 12.42 -8.63
N LEU A 72 5.13 11.11 -8.41
CA LEU A 72 4.60 10.18 -9.40
C LEU A 72 3.09 10.34 -9.56
N ASP A 73 2.61 10.14 -10.78
CA ASP A 73 1.18 10.07 -11.08
C ASP A 73 0.48 9.01 -10.18
N PRO A 74 -0.70 9.30 -9.62
CA PRO A 74 -1.40 8.36 -8.75
C PRO A 74 -1.61 6.97 -9.37
N ARG A 75 -1.89 6.87 -10.67
CA ARG A 75 -2.06 5.58 -11.35
C ARG A 75 -0.77 4.78 -11.38
N VAL A 76 0.36 5.46 -11.60
CA VAL A 76 1.70 4.84 -11.57
C VAL A 76 2.01 4.27 -10.18
N ARG A 77 1.67 5.02 -9.13
CA ARG A 77 1.80 4.56 -7.74
C ARG A 77 0.93 3.33 -7.49
N GLU A 78 -0.35 3.38 -7.84
CA GLU A 78 -1.28 2.25 -7.66
C GLU A 78 -0.84 1.00 -8.43
N VAL A 79 -0.31 1.13 -9.65
CA VAL A 79 0.24 -0.02 -10.39
C VAL A 79 1.39 -0.66 -9.61
N ALA A 80 2.31 0.11 -9.04
CA ALA A 80 3.40 -0.43 -8.23
C ALA A 80 2.88 -1.11 -6.95
N ILE A 81 1.90 -0.49 -6.28
CA ILE A 81 1.31 -0.99 -5.02
C ILE A 81 0.51 -2.29 -5.25
N LEU A 82 -0.32 -2.34 -6.30
CA LEU A 82 -1.05 -3.55 -6.68
C LEU A 82 -0.10 -4.65 -7.15
N THR A 83 0.99 -4.31 -7.84
CA THR A 83 2.02 -5.30 -8.22
C THR A 83 2.63 -5.96 -6.97
N VAL A 84 2.97 -5.16 -5.96
CA VAL A 84 3.47 -5.67 -4.67
C VAL A 84 2.40 -6.53 -3.99
N GLY A 85 1.18 -6.01 -3.87
CA GLY A 85 0.06 -6.70 -3.23
C GLY A 85 -0.24 -8.06 -3.87
N GLY A 86 -0.27 -8.13 -5.19
CA GLY A 86 -0.53 -9.35 -5.94
C GLY A 86 0.58 -10.39 -5.82
N LEU A 87 1.85 -9.97 -5.83
CA LEU A 87 2.99 -10.89 -5.66
C LEU A 87 3.10 -11.45 -4.24
N TYR A 88 2.71 -10.68 -3.22
CA TYR A 88 2.62 -11.17 -1.84
C TYR A 88 1.30 -11.88 -1.52
N GLY A 89 0.25 -11.69 -2.32
CA GLY A 89 -1.11 -12.12 -1.97
C GLY A 89 -1.69 -11.38 -0.75
N ALA A 90 -1.31 -10.11 -0.55
CA ALA A 90 -1.66 -9.33 0.63
C ALA A 90 -3.11 -8.86 0.60
N LYS A 91 -4.03 -9.66 1.14
CA LYS A 91 -5.50 -9.50 1.03
C LYS A 91 -6.01 -8.10 1.34
N PHE A 92 -5.64 -7.54 2.49
CA PHE A 92 -6.12 -6.20 2.89
C PHE A 92 -5.56 -5.09 1.99
N GLN A 93 -4.27 -5.19 1.62
CA GLN A 93 -3.65 -4.23 0.70
C GLN A 93 -4.34 -4.27 -0.67
N LEU A 94 -4.62 -5.46 -1.20
CA LEU A 94 -5.37 -5.62 -2.45
C LEU A 94 -6.78 -5.01 -2.32
N TYR A 95 -7.52 -5.32 -1.26
CA TYR A 95 -8.83 -4.71 -1.01
C TYR A 95 -8.79 -3.16 -1.06
N ALA A 96 -7.84 -2.55 -0.34
CA ALA A 96 -7.74 -1.10 -0.27
C ALA A 96 -7.33 -0.50 -1.62
N HIS A 97 -6.29 -1.05 -2.25
CA HIS A 97 -5.71 -0.46 -3.44
C HIS A 97 -6.43 -0.80 -4.73
N GLU A 98 -7.25 -1.85 -4.78
CA GLU A 98 -8.17 -2.06 -5.90
C GLU A 98 -9.23 -0.95 -5.95
N ILE A 99 -9.73 -0.50 -4.80
CA ILE A 99 -10.68 0.63 -4.69
C ILE A 99 -9.99 1.92 -5.13
N MET A 100 -8.80 2.21 -4.59
CA MET A 100 -8.04 3.43 -4.92
C MET A 100 -7.63 3.47 -6.40
N ALA A 101 -7.13 2.36 -6.95
CA ALA A 101 -6.81 2.22 -8.37
C ALA A 101 -8.01 2.52 -9.27
N GLY A 102 -9.19 2.02 -8.91
CA GLY A 102 -10.44 2.31 -9.63
C GLY A 102 -10.80 3.80 -9.55
N ALA A 103 -10.67 4.43 -8.38
CA ALA A 103 -10.91 5.86 -8.19
C ALA A 103 -9.94 6.74 -9.02
N PHE A 104 -8.70 6.30 -9.23
CA PHE A 104 -7.73 6.95 -10.13
C PHE A 104 -7.87 6.52 -11.61
N GLY A 105 -8.89 5.72 -11.93
CA GLY A 105 -9.31 5.40 -13.29
C GLY A 105 -8.59 4.23 -13.95
N LEU A 106 -7.85 3.39 -13.21
CA LEU A 106 -7.36 2.13 -13.76
C LEU A 106 -8.55 1.22 -14.10
N SER A 107 -8.50 0.54 -15.24
CA SER A 107 -9.60 -0.32 -15.66
C SER A 107 -9.70 -1.57 -14.77
N PRO A 108 -10.90 -2.14 -14.60
CA PRO A 108 -11.08 -3.37 -13.82
C PRO A 108 -10.18 -4.52 -14.28
N ASP A 109 -9.96 -4.67 -15.59
CA ASP A 109 -9.09 -5.72 -16.15
C ASP A 109 -7.62 -5.54 -15.75
N ILE A 110 -7.12 -4.30 -15.76
CA ILE A 110 -5.76 -3.99 -15.30
C ILE A 110 -5.63 -4.32 -13.81
N ILE A 111 -6.59 -3.86 -13.01
CA ILE A 111 -6.60 -4.07 -11.55
C ILE A 111 -6.63 -5.57 -11.23
N ALA A 112 -7.53 -6.32 -11.84
CA ALA A 112 -7.67 -7.76 -11.63
C ALA A 112 -6.39 -8.53 -12.02
N SER A 113 -5.77 -8.17 -13.14
CA SER A 113 -4.52 -8.82 -13.57
C SER A 113 -3.35 -8.52 -12.62
N LEU A 114 -3.24 -7.28 -12.11
CA LEU A 114 -2.20 -6.94 -11.12
C LEU A 114 -2.44 -7.63 -9.78
N ALA A 115 -3.70 -7.65 -9.31
CA ALA A 115 -4.09 -8.33 -8.08
C ALA A 115 -3.81 -9.84 -8.12
N ALA A 116 -3.92 -10.46 -9.30
CA ALA A 116 -3.55 -11.85 -9.54
C ALA A 116 -2.02 -12.08 -9.66
N GLY A 117 -1.20 -11.04 -9.52
CA GLY A 117 0.26 -11.11 -9.66
C GLY A 117 0.75 -11.20 -11.12
N GLY A 118 -0.13 -10.92 -12.09
CA GLY A 118 0.15 -11.00 -13.53
C GLY A 118 0.61 -9.68 -14.15
N MET A 119 0.86 -9.72 -15.46
CA MET A 119 1.17 -8.54 -16.29
C MET A 119 -0.09 -8.14 -17.07
N PRO A 120 -0.73 -7.00 -16.76
CA PRO A 120 -1.89 -6.52 -17.50
C PRO A 120 -1.54 -6.06 -18.92
N ASN A 121 -2.46 -6.26 -19.85
CA ASN A 121 -2.48 -5.53 -21.11
C ASN A 121 -3.05 -4.12 -20.89
N GLY A 122 -2.64 -3.15 -21.71
CA GLY A 122 -3.23 -1.81 -21.71
C GLY A 122 -2.62 -0.80 -20.74
N LEU A 123 -1.55 -1.16 -20.02
CA LEU A 123 -0.74 -0.16 -19.31
C LEU A 123 -0.06 0.78 -20.31
N ASN A 124 -0.05 2.08 -20.01
CA ASN A 124 0.82 3.02 -20.72
C ASN A 124 2.29 2.80 -20.33
N ALA A 125 3.22 3.47 -21.03
CA ALA A 125 4.66 3.27 -20.81
C ALA A 125 5.12 3.54 -19.36
N ARG A 126 4.55 4.56 -18.70
CA ARG A 126 4.87 4.92 -17.30
C ARG A 126 4.37 3.83 -16.34
N GLU A 127 3.14 3.39 -16.51
CA GLU A 127 2.55 2.32 -15.70
C GLU A 127 3.30 0.99 -15.89
N ALA A 128 3.63 0.63 -17.14
CA ALA A 128 4.31 -0.62 -17.45
C ALA A 128 5.74 -0.69 -16.87
N VAL A 129 6.50 0.41 -16.92
CA VAL A 129 7.83 0.45 -16.29
C VAL A 129 7.72 0.36 -14.76
N ALA A 130 6.70 0.98 -14.15
CA ALA A 130 6.48 0.89 -12.71
C ALA A 130 6.17 -0.55 -12.26
N HIS A 131 5.29 -1.26 -12.99
CA HIS A 131 5.06 -2.69 -12.77
C HIS A 131 6.35 -3.49 -12.90
N THR A 132 7.12 -3.26 -13.97
CA THR A 132 8.38 -4.00 -14.23
C THR A 132 9.38 -3.83 -13.09
N ILE A 133 9.58 -2.61 -12.63
CA ILE A 133 10.46 -2.29 -11.50
C ILE A 133 9.96 -2.93 -10.21
N ALA A 134 8.68 -2.76 -9.88
CA ALA A 134 8.09 -3.34 -8.67
C ALA A 134 8.21 -4.87 -8.67
N ASN A 135 7.90 -5.53 -9.79
CA ASN A 135 8.01 -6.97 -9.95
C ASN A 135 9.45 -7.47 -9.74
N CYS A 136 10.43 -6.75 -10.28
CA CYS A 136 11.85 -7.06 -10.12
C CYS A 136 12.30 -6.97 -8.65
N LEU A 137 11.99 -5.86 -8.00
CA LEU A 137 12.43 -5.57 -6.63
C LEU A 137 11.75 -6.48 -5.60
N VAL A 138 10.46 -6.75 -5.73
CA VAL A 138 9.73 -7.68 -4.86
C VAL A 138 10.31 -9.11 -4.93
N LYS A 139 10.85 -9.51 -6.08
CA LYS A 139 11.55 -10.80 -6.26
C LYS A 139 13.00 -10.79 -5.73
N GLY A 140 13.43 -9.72 -5.05
CA GLY A 140 14.76 -9.59 -4.50
C GLY A 140 15.86 -9.46 -5.56
N ARG A 141 15.53 -8.96 -6.76
CA ARG A 141 16.47 -8.83 -7.87
C ARG A 141 16.98 -7.40 -8.04
N ILE A 142 18.20 -7.30 -8.58
CA ILE A 142 18.76 -6.03 -9.03
C ILE A 142 18.02 -5.57 -10.28
N VAL A 143 17.58 -4.31 -10.30
CA VAL A 143 16.94 -3.69 -11.47
C VAL A 143 17.93 -3.69 -12.65
N PRO A 144 17.59 -4.29 -13.81
CA PRO A 144 18.44 -4.24 -14.99
C PRO A 144 18.69 -2.80 -15.45
N GLU A 145 19.89 -2.51 -15.94
CA GLU A 145 20.28 -1.16 -16.36
C GLU A 145 19.34 -0.57 -17.43
N SER A 146 18.88 -1.38 -18.38
CA SER A 146 17.92 -0.96 -19.40
C SER A 146 16.58 -0.50 -18.79
N ALA A 147 16.07 -1.21 -17.79
CA ALA A 147 14.84 -0.85 -17.08
C ALA A 147 15.04 0.41 -16.23
N TYR A 148 16.20 0.55 -15.57
CA TYR A 148 16.57 1.75 -14.84
C TYR A 148 16.62 2.98 -15.76
N ASN A 149 17.37 2.91 -16.87
CA ASN A 149 17.52 4.02 -17.82
C ASN A 149 16.17 4.42 -18.43
N HIS A 150 15.33 3.43 -18.74
CA HIS A 150 13.98 3.71 -19.23
C HIS A 150 13.12 4.41 -18.15
N ALA A 151 13.13 3.91 -16.92
CA ALA A 151 12.41 4.55 -15.81
C ALA A 151 12.89 5.98 -15.55
N VAL A 152 14.21 6.23 -15.59
CA VAL A 152 14.79 7.58 -15.46
C VAL A 152 14.34 8.49 -16.59
N SER A 153 14.25 8.01 -17.84
CA SER A 153 13.75 8.83 -18.96
C SER A 153 12.28 9.26 -18.79
N LEU A 154 11.48 8.46 -18.07
CA LEU A 154 10.06 8.73 -17.85
C LEU A 154 9.83 9.55 -16.56
N PHE A 155 10.54 9.25 -15.48
CA PHE A 155 10.27 9.78 -14.14
C PHE A 155 11.32 10.77 -13.63
N GLY A 156 12.47 10.86 -14.29
CA GLY A 156 13.66 11.45 -13.69
C GLY A 156 14.19 10.60 -12.54
N ARG A 157 15.31 11.05 -11.95
CA ARG A 157 15.98 10.29 -10.88
C ARG A 157 15.20 10.31 -9.56
N GLU A 158 14.53 11.42 -9.27
CA GLU A 158 13.70 11.57 -8.06
C GLU A 158 12.47 10.67 -8.12
N GLY A 159 11.74 10.63 -9.23
CA GLY A 159 10.59 9.72 -9.37
C GLY A 159 10.99 8.23 -9.36
N VAL A 160 12.17 7.87 -9.87
CA VAL A 160 12.71 6.50 -9.70
C VAL A 160 13.02 6.20 -8.22
N ALA A 161 13.60 7.15 -7.50
CA ALA A 161 13.86 6.99 -6.07
C ALA A 161 12.53 6.84 -5.29
N GLU A 162 11.55 7.70 -5.56
CA GLU A 162 10.19 7.58 -4.99
C GLU A 162 9.61 6.19 -5.25
N LEU A 163 9.67 5.69 -6.48
CA LEU A 163 9.18 4.36 -6.84
C LEU A 163 9.85 3.25 -6.03
N TYR A 164 11.17 3.33 -5.78
CA TYR A 164 11.88 2.33 -4.99
C TYR A 164 11.46 2.34 -3.52
N PHE A 165 11.36 3.53 -2.91
CA PHE A 165 10.88 3.65 -1.54
C PHE A 165 9.41 3.25 -1.41
N LEU A 166 8.58 3.54 -2.42
CA LEU A 166 7.19 3.10 -2.48
C LEU A 166 7.08 1.57 -2.49
N VAL A 167 7.85 0.90 -3.37
CA VAL A 167 7.88 -0.57 -3.44
C VAL A 167 8.36 -1.17 -2.11
N GLY A 168 9.40 -0.59 -1.48
CA GLY A 168 9.88 -1.02 -0.17
C GLY A 168 8.84 -0.86 0.94
N GLY A 169 8.17 0.29 0.99
CA GLY A 169 7.12 0.59 1.98
C GLY A 169 5.93 -0.33 1.87
N TYR A 170 5.44 -0.55 0.66
CA TYR A 170 4.31 -1.47 0.47
C TYR A 170 4.71 -2.94 0.60
N SER A 171 5.98 -3.29 0.40
CA SER A 171 6.47 -4.63 0.75
C SER A 171 6.51 -4.84 2.27
N LEU A 172 6.91 -3.82 3.04
CA LEU A 172 6.81 -3.83 4.51
C LEU A 172 5.36 -4.05 4.96
N ILE A 173 4.42 -3.31 4.37
CA ILE A 173 2.98 -3.46 4.67
C ILE A 173 2.47 -4.86 4.32
N ALA A 174 2.79 -5.36 3.12
CA ALA A 174 2.40 -6.70 2.69
C ALA A 174 2.93 -7.78 3.66
N VAL A 175 4.19 -7.65 4.11
CA VAL A 175 4.80 -8.58 5.07
C VAL A 175 4.09 -8.53 6.42
N ILE A 176 3.77 -7.33 6.95
CA ILE A 176 3.03 -7.19 8.21
C ILE A 176 1.63 -7.81 8.10
N LEU A 177 0.89 -7.48 7.04
CA LEU A 177 -0.46 -8.01 6.79
C LEU A 177 -0.46 -9.54 6.72
N ASN A 178 0.45 -10.13 5.95
CA ASN A 178 0.55 -11.58 5.81
C ASN A 178 1.08 -12.25 7.08
N GLY A 179 2.05 -11.62 7.76
CA GLY A 179 2.63 -12.09 9.00
C GLY A 179 1.59 -12.22 10.12
N PHE A 180 0.62 -11.31 10.18
CA PHE A 180 -0.50 -11.38 11.11
C PHE A 180 -1.78 -12.02 10.54
N ASP A 181 -1.76 -12.48 9.28
CA ASP A 181 -2.92 -13.05 8.58
C ASP A 181 -4.16 -12.13 8.66
N MET A 182 -3.95 -10.85 8.36
CA MET A 182 -5.00 -9.84 8.45
C MET A 182 -6.05 -10.05 7.37
N PRO A 183 -7.35 -10.14 7.73
CA PRO A 183 -8.43 -10.28 6.76
C PRO A 183 -8.68 -8.95 6.06
N ALA A 184 -9.13 -9.00 4.81
CA ALA A 184 -9.79 -7.87 4.18
C ALA A 184 -11.27 -7.82 4.63
N PRO A 185 -11.88 -6.63 4.74
CA PRO A 185 -13.33 -6.50 4.82
C PRO A 185 -14.00 -7.20 3.63
N GLU A 186 -15.22 -7.70 3.84
CA GLU A 186 -16.03 -8.17 2.72
C GLU A 186 -16.33 -6.98 1.80
N LYS A 187 -16.11 -7.17 0.49
CA LYS A 187 -16.56 -6.19 -0.51
C LYS A 187 -18.09 -6.16 -0.44
N GLN A 188 -18.66 -5.00 -0.14
CA GLN A 188 -20.08 -4.78 -0.41
C GLN A 188 -20.24 -4.80 -1.93
N LEU A 189 -20.88 -5.86 -2.44
CA LEU A 189 -21.23 -6.02 -3.86
C LEU A 189 -22.36 -5.05 -4.24
#